data_AF-A0A4R2PQL2-F1
#
_entry.id   AF-A0A4R2PQL2-F1
#
_cell.length_a   1.000
_cell.length_b   1.000
_cell.length_c   1.000
_cell.angle_alpha   90.00
_cell.angle_beta   90.00
_cell.angle_gamma   90.00
#
_symmetry.space_group_name_H-M   'P 1'
#
loop_
_entity.id
_entity.type
_entity.pdbx_description
1 polymer ?
#
loop_
_entity_poly.entity_id
_entity_poly.type
_entity_poly.pdbx_seq_one_letter_code
_entity_poly.pdbx_strand_id
1 'polypeptide(L)'
;MQPKDTTTNEGFKGFTNTDCPFLPCHKGVQREFNCLFCYCPLIAYECPGPYEVYTDRNGLTRKDCSACILPHDGYFKSWNFIQRWLEYPVVWSGKPQTDPPVRRPKPPGQEGED
;
A
#
# COMPACT_ATOMS: atom_id res chain seq x y z
N MET A 1 8.17 1.02 16.41
CA MET A 1 8.17 -0.41 16.77
C MET A 1 9.32 -1.10 16.06
N GLN A 2 10.44 -1.29 16.75
CA GLN A 2 11.59 -2.07 16.26
C GLN A 2 11.77 -3.38 17.06
N PRO A 3 10.84 -4.35 16.99
CA PRO A 3 11.12 -5.73 17.37
C PRO A 3 11.44 -6.61 16.15
N LYS A 4 11.64 -6.04 14.95
CA LYS A 4 11.85 -6.81 13.71
C LYS A 4 13.17 -7.60 13.74
N ASP A 5 14.14 -7.13 14.52
CA ASP A 5 15.46 -7.74 14.63
C ASP A 5 15.52 -8.83 15.72
N THR A 6 14.45 -9.04 16.50
CA THR A 6 14.43 -9.98 17.62
C THR A 6 13.79 -11.33 17.29
N THR A 7 13.33 -11.53 16.05
CA THR A 7 12.71 -12.80 15.63
C THR A 7 13.14 -13.20 14.22
N THR A 8 13.31 -14.51 14.00
CA THR A 8 13.50 -15.10 12.67
C THR A 8 12.18 -15.46 11.99
N ASN A 9 11.05 -15.33 12.70
CA ASN A 9 9.74 -15.63 12.15
C ASN A 9 9.29 -14.49 11.22
N GLU A 10 9.22 -14.74 9.92
CA GLU A 10 8.86 -13.74 8.92
C GLU A 10 7.34 -13.55 8.72
N GLY A 11 6.49 -14.24 9.49
CA GLY A 11 5.03 -14.15 9.39
C GLY A 11 4.48 -12.74 9.61
N PHE A 12 5.25 -11.85 10.25
CA PHE A 12 4.90 -10.42 10.36
C PHE A 12 4.91 -9.69 9.00
N LYS A 13 5.59 -10.23 7.97
CA LYS A 13 5.63 -9.62 6.64
C LYS A 13 4.36 -9.87 5.85
N GLY A 14 3.62 -10.93 6.15
CA GLY A 14 2.37 -11.25 5.48
C GLY A 14 1.95 -12.71 5.61
N PHE A 15 0.72 -12.97 5.19
CA PHE A 15 0.11 -14.30 5.11
C PHE A 15 -1.01 -14.28 4.07
N THR A 16 -1.39 -15.45 3.55
CA THR A 16 -2.59 -15.64 2.72
C THR A 16 -3.64 -16.34 3.56
N ASN A 17 -4.80 -15.71 3.76
CA ASN A 17 -5.96 -16.40 4.30
C ASN A 17 -6.66 -17.18 3.18
N THR A 18 -6.36 -18.48 3.05
CA THR A 18 -6.96 -19.34 2.02
C THR A 18 -8.46 -19.58 2.20
N ASP A 19 -8.98 -19.36 3.41
CA ASP A 19 -10.40 -19.52 3.73
C ASP A 19 -11.21 -18.23 3.46
N CYS A 20 -10.56 -17.17 2.97
CA CYS A 20 -11.23 -15.91 2.63
C CYS A 20 -12.17 -16.11 1.43
N PRO A 21 -13.48 -15.83 1.55
CA PRO A 21 -14.44 -16.02 0.46
C PRO A 21 -14.24 -15.04 -0.70
N PHE A 22 -13.42 -14.00 -0.50
CA PHE A 22 -13.09 -13.01 -1.52
C PHE A 22 -11.82 -13.37 -2.30
N LEU A 23 -11.09 -14.43 -1.93
CA LEU A 23 -9.87 -14.83 -2.63
C LEU A 23 -10.20 -15.44 -4.02
N PRO A 24 -9.56 -14.99 -5.12
CA PRO A 24 -8.58 -13.91 -5.23
C PRO A 24 -9.21 -12.51 -5.14
N CYS A 25 -8.78 -11.70 -4.17
CA CYS A 25 -9.39 -10.38 -3.91
C CYS A 25 -9.07 -9.35 -5.00
N HIS A 26 -7.92 -9.49 -5.66
CA HIS A 26 -7.48 -8.63 -6.75
C HIS A 26 -7.02 -9.47 -7.94
N LYS A 27 -7.38 -9.05 -9.15
CA LYS A 27 -6.90 -9.68 -10.38
C LYS A 27 -5.47 -9.26 -10.67
N GLY A 28 -4.68 -10.16 -11.26
CA GLY A 28 -3.31 -9.84 -11.72
C GLY A 28 -2.22 -9.94 -10.64
N VAL A 29 -2.55 -10.36 -9.42
CA VAL A 29 -1.54 -10.78 -8.43
C VAL A 29 -0.83 -12.03 -8.94
N GLN A 30 0.50 -12.00 -9.00
CA GLN A 30 1.31 -13.07 -9.59
C GLN A 30 1.89 -14.03 -8.54
N ARG A 31 2.00 -13.58 -7.29
CA ARG A 31 2.56 -14.31 -6.15
C ARG A 31 1.48 -14.60 -5.09
N GLU A 32 1.89 -14.78 -3.84
CA GLU A 32 1.00 -14.93 -2.70
C GLU A 32 0.30 -13.61 -2.35
N PHE A 33 -0.99 -13.69 -1.97
CA PHE A 33 -1.74 -12.55 -1.49
C PHE A 33 -1.32 -12.17 -0.07
N ASN A 34 -0.87 -10.94 0.13
CA ASN A 34 -0.63 -10.44 1.48
C ASN A 34 -1.92 -9.91 2.13
N CYS A 35 -2.58 -10.73 2.93
CA CYS A 35 -3.82 -10.39 3.63
C CYS A 35 -3.63 -9.42 4.81
N LEU A 36 -2.39 -9.18 5.26
CA LEU A 36 -2.11 -8.16 6.28
C LEU A 36 -2.56 -6.76 5.82
N PHE A 37 -2.56 -6.54 4.51
CA PHE A 37 -2.88 -5.26 3.89
C PHE A 37 -4.21 -5.27 3.15
N CYS A 38 -5.15 -6.19 3.49
CA CYS A 38 -6.51 -6.22 2.91
C CYS A 38 -7.19 -4.84 2.96
N TYR A 39 -6.88 -4.05 3.98
CA TYR A 39 -7.08 -2.60 3.93
C TYR A 39 -5.73 -1.93 3.67
N CYS A 40 -5.69 -1.08 2.64
CA CYS A 40 -4.46 -0.41 2.24
C CYS A 40 -3.91 0.47 3.39
N PRO A 41 -2.69 0.19 3.92
CA PRO A 41 -2.09 1.01 4.96
C PRO A 41 -1.77 2.44 4.50
N LEU A 42 -1.74 2.67 3.18
CA LEU A 42 -1.47 3.97 2.55
C LEU A 42 -2.75 4.71 2.14
N ILE A 43 -3.94 4.28 2.59
CA ILE A 43 -5.22 4.87 2.16
C ILE A 43 -5.31 6.38 2.45
N ALA A 44 -4.66 6.85 3.52
CA ALA A 44 -4.63 8.26 3.93
C ALA A 44 -3.39 9.03 3.44
N TYR A 45 -2.48 8.38 2.73
CA TYR A 45 -1.19 8.94 2.34
C TYR A 45 -1.04 8.96 0.81
N GLU A 46 -0.21 9.85 0.29
CA GLU A 46 0.24 9.78 -1.10
C GLU A 46 0.91 8.42 -1.35
N CYS A 47 0.57 7.81 -2.49
CA CYS A 47 1.07 6.48 -2.88
C CYS A 47 0.99 6.34 -4.40
N PRO A 48 1.79 5.46 -5.03
CA PRO A 48 1.87 5.32 -6.47
C PRO A 48 0.82 4.34 -7.01
N GLY A 49 -0.13 3.92 -6.15
CA GLY A 49 -1.17 2.97 -6.52
C GLY A 49 -2.09 3.57 -7.57
N PRO A 50 -2.69 2.74 -8.45
CA PRO A 50 -3.65 3.19 -9.46
C PRO A 50 -5.02 3.42 -8.80
N TYR A 51 -5.05 4.22 -7.74
CA TYR A 51 -6.29 4.51 -7.03
C TYR A 51 -7.12 5.51 -7.83
N GLU A 52 -8.42 5.26 -7.86
CA GLU A 52 -9.40 6.24 -8.30
C GLU A 52 -9.93 7.01 -7.09
N VAL A 53 -10.74 8.04 -7.35
CA VAL A 53 -11.33 8.86 -6.30
C VAL A 53 -12.84 8.86 -6.43
N TYR A 54 -13.53 8.67 -5.29
CA TYR A 54 -14.98 8.74 -5.22
C TYR A 54 -15.41 9.57 -4.00
N THR A 55 -16.65 10.04 -4.02
CA THR A 55 -17.28 10.67 -2.85
C THR A 55 -18.14 9.62 -2.16
N ASP A 56 -17.90 9.36 -0.88
CA ASP A 56 -18.70 8.41 -0.12
C ASP A 56 -20.09 8.97 0.24
N ARG A 57 -20.94 8.13 0.82
CA ARG A 57 -22.31 8.50 1.25
C ARG A 57 -22.37 9.65 2.26
N ASN A 58 -21.26 9.98 2.92
CA ASN A 58 -21.16 11.07 3.90
C ASN A 58 -20.59 12.35 3.26
N GLY A 59 -20.36 12.37 1.94
CA GLY A 59 -19.77 13.51 1.25
C GLY A 59 -18.25 13.61 1.35
N LEU A 60 -17.56 12.56 1.83
CA LEU A 60 -16.10 12.56 1.98
C LEU A 60 -15.43 11.98 0.74
N THR A 61 -14.48 12.71 0.19
CA THR A 61 -13.61 12.25 -0.90
C THR A 61 -12.66 11.16 -0.39
N ARG A 62 -12.66 10.00 -1.06
CA ARG A 62 -11.95 8.78 -0.66
C ARG A 62 -11.21 8.18 -1.84
N LYS A 63 -10.13 7.43 -1.56
CA LYS A 63 -9.47 6.57 -2.54
C LYS A 63 -10.25 5.29 -2.73
N ASP A 64 -10.51 4.92 -3.99
CA ASP A 64 -10.85 3.55 -4.39
C ASP A 64 -9.56 2.84 -4.83
N CYS A 65 -9.12 1.88 -4.02
CA CYS A 65 -7.91 1.09 -4.26
C CYS A 65 -8.24 -0.30 -4.84
N SER A 66 -9.47 -0.57 -5.29
CA SER A 66 -9.91 -1.90 -5.75
C SER A 66 -9.09 -2.45 -6.93
N ALA A 67 -8.49 -1.58 -7.74
CA ALA A 67 -7.59 -1.95 -8.83
C ALA A 67 -6.10 -2.11 -8.43
N CYS A 68 -5.75 -1.85 -7.16
CA CYS A 68 -4.36 -1.84 -6.71
C CYS A 68 -3.88 -3.22 -6.27
N ILE A 69 -2.76 -3.69 -6.86
CA ILE A 69 -2.11 -4.96 -6.47
C ILE A 69 -0.81 -4.76 -5.69
N LEU A 70 -0.34 -3.51 -5.54
CA LEU A 70 0.97 -3.21 -4.94
C LEU A 70 1.17 -3.79 -3.53
N PRO A 71 0.18 -3.74 -2.61
CA PRO A 71 0.35 -4.32 -1.28
C PRO A 71 0.00 -5.82 -1.22
N HIS A 72 -0.31 -6.46 -2.36
CA HIS A 72 -0.86 -7.82 -2.39
C HIS A 72 -0.06 -8.80 -3.25
N ASP A 73 1.08 -8.40 -3.80
CA ASP A 73 1.88 -9.24 -4.70
C ASP A 73 3.15 -9.77 -4.00
N GLY A 74 2.96 -10.79 -3.16
CA GLY A 74 4.00 -11.46 -2.38
C GLY A 74 4.31 -10.76 -1.05
N TYR A 75 4.61 -11.52 0.00
CA TYR A 75 4.76 -10.98 1.36
C TYR A 75 5.93 -10.00 1.48
N PHE A 76 7.13 -10.43 1.07
CA PHE A 76 8.35 -9.62 1.21
C PHE A 76 8.28 -8.31 0.40
N LYS A 77 7.85 -8.39 -0.86
CA LYS A 77 7.73 -7.23 -1.75
C LYS A 77 6.70 -6.24 -1.22
N SER A 78 5.51 -6.73 -0.86
CA SER A 78 4.43 -5.90 -0.34
C SER A 78 4.81 -5.24 0.99
N TRP A 79 5.40 -5.99 1.92
CA TRP A 79 5.88 -5.47 3.19
C TRP A 79 6.92 -4.37 3.01
N ASN A 80 7.96 -4.61 2.21
CA ASN A 80 9.01 -3.62 1.97
C ASN A 80 8.46 -2.38 1.26
N PHE A 81 7.52 -2.57 0.32
CA PHE A 81 6.85 -1.46 -0.35
C PHE A 81 6.12 -0.57 0.68
N ILE A 82 5.25 -1.15 1.50
CA ILE A 82 4.51 -0.40 2.54
C ILE A 82 5.45 0.29 3.51
N GLN A 83 6.48 -0.43 4.00
CA GLN A 83 7.45 0.14 4.94
C GLN A 83 8.19 1.35 4.37
N ARG A 84 8.60 1.31 3.09
CA ARG A 84 9.30 2.43 2.43
C ARG A 84 8.43 3.66 2.23
N TRP A 85 7.12 3.49 2.06
CA TRP A 85 6.16 4.60 1.95
C TRP A 85 5.76 5.17 3.30
N LEU A 86 5.70 4.34 4.34
CA LEU A 86 5.44 4.77 5.72
C LEU A 86 6.65 5.40 6.41
N GLU A 87 7.85 5.32 5.83
CA GLU A 87 9.06 5.94 6.36
C GLU A 87 8.99 7.48 6.33
N TYR A 88 8.44 8.03 5.24
CA TYR A 88 8.23 9.46 5.03
C TYR A 88 6.82 9.70 4.47
N PRO A 89 5.76 9.50 5.27
CA PRO A 89 4.41 9.56 4.76
C PRO A 89 4.00 11.02 4.49
N VAL A 90 3.46 11.28 3.30
CA VAL A 90 2.81 12.54 2.96
C VAL A 90 1.31 12.30 2.99
N VAL A 91 0.56 13.11 3.74
CA VAL A 91 -0.90 12.99 3.79
C VAL A 91 -1.47 13.23 2.40
N TRP A 92 -2.39 12.38 1.97
CA TRP A 92 -3.02 12.48 0.67
C TRP A 92 -3.74 13.83 0.52
N SER A 93 -3.49 14.49 -0.61
CA SER A 93 -4.04 15.80 -0.95
C SER A 93 -5.55 15.82 -1.23
N GLY A 94 -6.21 14.66 -1.30
CA GLY A 94 -7.62 14.53 -1.68
C GLY A 94 -7.86 14.58 -3.19
N LYS A 95 -6.80 14.60 -4.01
CA LYS A 95 -6.87 14.70 -5.47
C LYS A 95 -6.75 13.33 -6.16
N PRO A 96 -7.23 13.20 -7.42
CA PRO A 96 -6.95 12.04 -8.25
C PRO A 96 -5.44 11.76 -8.41
N GLN A 97 -5.11 10.52 -8.75
CA GLN A 97 -3.74 10.13 -9.08
C GLN A 97 -3.23 10.88 -10.32
N THR A 98 -1.91 11.04 -10.42
CA THR A 98 -1.23 11.70 -11.55
C THR A 98 -0.69 10.70 -12.56
N ASP A 99 -0.41 11.18 -13.78
CA ASP A 99 0.40 10.48 -14.78
C ASP A 99 1.64 11.32 -15.13
N PRO A 100 2.87 10.89 -14.77
CA PRO A 100 3.19 9.65 -14.06
C PRO A 100 2.71 9.66 -12.59
N PRO A 101 2.55 8.48 -11.94
CA PRO A 101 2.12 8.40 -10.55
C PRO A 101 3.03 9.15 -9.58
N VAL A 102 2.47 9.60 -8.46
CA VAL A 102 3.23 10.31 -7.42
C VAL A 102 4.49 9.53 -7.03
N ARG A 103 5.63 10.23 -7.05
CA ARG A 103 6.92 9.66 -6.65
C ARG A 103 6.94 9.44 -5.15
N ARG A 104 7.75 8.48 -4.70
CA ARG A 104 7.96 8.25 -3.26
C ARG A 104 8.50 9.52 -2.61
N PRO A 105 7.91 9.99 -1.50
CA PRO A 105 8.48 11.07 -0.73
C PRO A 105 9.91 10.76 -0.28
N LYS A 106 10.77 11.78 -0.31
CA LYS A 106 12.15 11.71 0.18
C LYS A 106 12.25 12.41 1.54
N PRO A 107 13.25 12.07 2.36
CA PRO A 107 13.56 12.86 3.55
C PRO A 107 13.81 14.33 3.17
N PRO A 108 13.49 15.28 4.07
CA PRO A 108 13.83 16.68 3.85
C PRO A 108 15.32 16.85 3.54
N GLY A 109 15.65 17.57 2.46
CA GLY A 109 17.04 17.85 2.06
C GLY A 109 17.65 16.92 1.00
N GLN A 110 16.91 15.95 0.44
CA GLN A 110 17.38 15.06 -0.64
C GLN A 110 16.57 15.19 -1.95
N GLU A 111 15.98 16.35 -2.20
CA GLU A 111 14.96 16.53 -3.25
C GLU A 111 15.49 16.48 -4.70
N GLY A 112 16.81 16.41 -4.93
CA GLY A 112 17.43 16.58 -6.26
C GLY A 112 18.34 15.46 -6.78
N GLU A 113 18.52 14.36 -6.05
CA GLU A 113 19.34 13.22 -6.53
C GLU A 113 18.42 12.16 -7.15
N ASP A 114 18.38 12.10 -8.48
CA ASP A 114 17.65 11.11 -9.28
C ASP A 114 18.59 10.01 -9.82
#